data_AF-M6W9I6-F1
#
_entry.id   AF-M6W9I6-F1
#
_cell.length_a   1.000
_cell.length_b   1.000
_cell.length_c   1.000
_cell.angle_alpha   90.00
_cell.angle_beta   90.00
_cell.angle_gamma   90.00
#
_symmetry.space_group_name_H-M   'P 1'
#
loop_
_entity.id
_entity.type
_entity.pdbx_description
1 polymer ?
#
loop_
_entity_poly.entity_id
_entity_poly.type
_entity_poly.pdbx_seq_one_letter_code
_entity_poly.pdbx_strand_id
1 'polypeptide(L)'
;MIKSLFFEKGADFLKLNQWEVKLKISEGSYRKAETFATVVYALAAILKDEEIFSIASRMTGDQYIHAVLPFNQACYFAVTGQKESMLQSIRRSVELGAKADEFMNEKDFDPFKKDPDFLEALVPKSEDKK
;
A
#
# COMPACT_ATOMS: atom_id res chain seq x y z
N MET A 1 9.62 10.61 19.03
CA MET A 1 8.46 10.31 19.90
C MET A 1 7.52 9.26 19.28
N ILE A 2 7.18 9.31 17.98
CA ILE A 2 6.51 8.19 17.27
C ILE A 2 7.47 7.03 16.93
N LYS A 3 8.69 7.34 16.45
CA LYS A 3 9.69 6.31 16.10
C LYS A 3 10.03 5.36 17.26
N SER A 4 10.21 5.89 18.47
CA SER A 4 10.45 5.09 19.69
C SER A 4 9.31 4.10 19.98
N LEU A 5 8.06 4.52 19.71
CA LEU A 5 6.88 3.68 19.94
C LEU A 5 6.90 2.44 19.03
N PHE A 6 7.35 2.58 17.78
CA PHE A 6 7.49 1.47 16.85
C PHE A 6 8.75 0.64 17.09
N PHE A 7 9.84 1.25 17.56
CA PHE A 7 11.10 0.53 17.78
C PHE A 7 11.09 -0.27 19.08
N GLU A 8 10.65 0.34 20.19
CA GLU A 8 10.63 -0.30 21.51
C GLU A 8 9.47 -1.29 21.65
N LYS A 9 8.31 -0.98 21.05
CA LYS A 9 7.16 -1.90 21.07
C LYS A 9 6.99 -2.70 19.79
N GLY A 10 7.75 -2.51 18.72
CA GLY A 10 7.53 -3.24 17.46
C GLY A 10 7.84 -4.73 17.57
N ALA A 11 8.92 -5.09 18.27
CA ALA A 11 9.23 -6.49 18.58
C ALA A 11 8.15 -7.11 19.49
N ASP A 12 7.63 -6.34 20.44
CA ASP A 12 6.52 -6.75 21.29
C ASP A 12 5.18 -6.76 20.56
N PHE A 13 4.94 -5.89 19.57
CA PHE A 13 3.72 -5.85 18.76
C PHE A 13 3.62 -7.08 17.86
N LEU A 14 4.79 -7.53 17.35
CA LEU A 14 4.93 -8.77 16.60
C LEU A 14 4.89 -10.01 17.50
N LYS A 15 5.36 -9.93 18.76
CA LYS A 15 5.39 -11.06 19.72
C LYS A 15 4.12 -11.20 20.59
N LEU A 16 3.40 -10.14 20.92
CA LEU A 16 2.39 -10.11 22.00
C LEU A 16 1.09 -10.86 21.70
N ASN A 17 0.84 -11.37 20.50
CA ASN A 17 -0.51 -11.86 20.20
C ASN A 17 -0.66 -13.07 19.28
N GLN A 18 0.36 -13.91 19.08
CA GLN A 18 0.21 -15.11 18.24
C GLN A 18 -0.44 -14.77 16.87
N TRP A 19 -0.09 -13.62 16.29
CA TRP A 19 -0.74 -13.15 15.07
C TRP A 19 -0.54 -14.16 13.93
N GLU A 20 0.63 -14.79 13.80
CA GLU A 20 0.82 -15.88 12.82
C GLU A 20 -0.19 -17.03 12.94
N VAL A 21 -0.67 -17.35 14.16
CA VAL A 21 -1.62 -18.45 14.41
C VAL A 21 -3.07 -17.98 14.28
N LYS A 22 -3.43 -16.77 14.73
CA LYS A 22 -4.77 -16.19 14.54
C LYS A 22 -5.04 -15.70 13.10
N LEU A 23 -4.00 -15.31 12.36
CA LEU A 23 -4.05 -14.93 10.95
C LEU A 23 -4.38 -16.12 10.03
N LYS A 24 -4.18 -17.37 10.48
CA LYS A 24 -4.49 -18.58 9.72
C LYS A 24 -5.96 -19.03 9.80
N ILE A 25 -6.77 -18.50 10.72
CA ILE A 25 -8.02 -19.15 11.16
C ILE A 25 -9.31 -18.34 10.88
N SER A 26 -9.27 -17.06 10.46
CA SER A 26 -10.49 -16.40 9.98
C SER A 26 -10.29 -15.29 8.94
N GLU A 27 -11.04 -15.37 7.83
CA GLU A 27 -11.05 -14.39 6.73
C GLU A 27 -11.35 -12.95 7.18
N GLY A 28 -12.02 -12.76 8.33
CA GLY A 28 -12.35 -11.45 8.88
C GLY A 28 -11.22 -10.75 9.65
N SER A 29 -10.25 -11.50 10.20
CA SER A 29 -9.16 -10.93 11.02
C SER A 29 -8.01 -10.39 10.16
N TYR A 30 -7.74 -11.06 9.03
CA TYR A 30 -6.69 -10.69 8.07
C TYR A 30 -6.85 -9.25 7.55
N ARG A 31 -8.11 -8.82 7.38
CA ARG A 31 -8.46 -7.47 6.89
C ARG A 31 -8.19 -6.33 7.88
N LYS A 32 -8.06 -6.59 9.19
CA LYS A 32 -7.75 -5.54 10.18
C LYS A 32 -6.28 -5.13 10.11
N ALA A 33 -5.38 -6.09 9.90
CA ALA A 33 -3.96 -5.81 9.68
C ALA A 33 -3.78 -5.03 8.38
N GLU A 34 -4.47 -5.43 7.29
CA GLU A 34 -4.47 -4.68 6.02
C GLU A 34 -5.01 -3.25 6.20
N THR A 35 -6.14 -3.08 6.89
CA THR A 35 -6.71 -1.75 7.20
C THR A 35 -5.74 -0.88 8.00
N PHE A 36 -5.01 -1.45 8.95
CA PHE A 36 -4.01 -0.67 9.68
C PHE A 36 -2.80 -0.35 8.81
N ALA A 37 -2.33 -1.31 8.02
CA ALA A 37 -1.21 -1.12 7.11
C ALA A 37 -1.47 -0.03 6.07
N THR A 38 -2.70 0.13 5.57
CA THR A 38 -3.04 1.23 4.66
C THR A 38 -2.76 2.59 5.28
N VAL A 39 -3.11 2.78 6.56
CA VAL A 39 -2.82 4.01 7.32
C VAL A 39 -1.32 4.20 7.50
N VAL A 40 -0.58 3.13 7.78
CA VAL A 40 0.89 3.19 7.94
C VAL A 40 1.58 3.53 6.62
N TYR A 41 1.13 3.01 5.47
CA TYR A 41 1.65 3.38 4.15
C TYR A 41 1.38 4.86 3.82
N ALA A 42 0.19 5.37 4.12
CA ALA A 42 -0.11 6.80 3.94
C ALA A 42 0.82 7.67 4.82
N LEU A 43 1.06 7.27 6.06
CA LEU A 43 2.01 7.95 6.93
C LEU A 43 3.44 7.91 6.36
N ALA A 44 3.87 6.78 5.81
CA ALA A 44 5.16 6.65 5.16
C ALA A 44 5.29 7.61 3.97
N ALA A 45 4.25 7.79 3.15
CA ALA A 45 4.23 8.76 2.06
C ALA A 45 4.36 10.20 2.56
N ILE A 46 3.55 10.60 3.54
CA ILE A 46 3.58 11.95 4.14
C ILE A 46 4.97 12.28 4.70
N LEU A 47 5.61 11.32 5.37
CA LEU A 47 6.91 11.50 6.01
C LEU A 47 8.10 11.18 5.11
N LYS A 48 7.86 10.57 3.95
CA LYS A 48 8.87 10.02 3.04
C LYS A 48 9.86 9.09 3.76
N ASP A 49 9.34 8.23 4.64
CA ASP A 49 10.13 7.43 5.57
C ASP A 49 10.09 5.94 5.21
N GLU A 50 11.22 5.41 4.73
CA GLU A 50 11.37 4.01 4.30
C GLU A 50 11.20 3.02 5.46
N GLU A 51 11.57 3.40 6.68
CA GLU A 51 11.46 2.53 7.83
C GLU A 51 9.98 2.28 8.17
N ILE A 52 9.16 3.33 8.10
CA ILE A 52 7.71 3.23 8.29
C ILE A 52 7.08 2.41 7.15
N PHE A 53 7.54 2.59 5.92
CA PHE A 53 7.11 1.76 4.78
C PHE A 53 7.43 0.27 5.02
N SER A 54 8.65 -0.04 5.48
CA SER A 54 9.09 -1.41 5.79
C SER A 54 8.28 -2.04 6.92
N ILE A 55 7.88 -1.25 7.92
CA ILE A 55 6.97 -1.74 8.98
C ILE A 55 5.63 -2.15 8.36
N ALA A 56 5.02 -1.28 7.54
CA ALA A 56 3.74 -1.56 6.88
C ALA A 56 3.78 -2.83 6.01
N SER A 57 4.87 -3.02 5.24
CA SER A 57 5.02 -4.18 4.36
C SER A 57 5.10 -5.49 5.13
N ARG A 58 5.66 -5.50 6.33
CA ARG A 58 5.68 -6.69 7.20
C ARG A 58 4.32 -7.01 7.82
N MET A 59 3.37 -6.08 7.82
CA MET A 59 2.02 -6.30 8.33
C MET A 59 1.11 -7.00 7.31
N THR A 60 1.53 -7.01 6.03
CA THR A 60 0.72 -7.44 4.89
C THR A 60 1.47 -8.52 4.13
N GLY A 61 0.83 -9.64 3.81
CA GLY A 61 1.38 -10.59 2.84
C GLY A 61 1.10 -10.16 1.39
N ASP A 62 1.49 -10.97 0.42
CA ASP A 62 1.27 -10.69 -1.02
C ASP A 62 -0.19 -10.87 -1.48
N GLN A 63 -1.06 -11.37 -0.60
CA GLN A 63 -2.45 -11.75 -0.91
C GLN A 63 -3.51 -10.73 -0.45
N TYR A 64 -3.15 -9.45 -0.36
CA TYR A 64 -4.12 -8.41 0.03
C TYR A 64 -5.20 -8.18 -1.05
N ILE A 65 -6.39 -7.80 -0.57
CA ILE A 65 -7.58 -7.59 -1.42
C ILE A 65 -8.03 -6.13 -1.49
N HIS A 66 -7.54 -5.27 -0.60
CA HIS A 66 -7.96 -3.89 -0.51
C HIS A 66 -7.13 -3.00 -1.44
N ALA A 67 -7.77 -2.41 -2.46
CA ALA A 67 -7.13 -1.53 -3.44
C ALA A 67 -6.40 -0.31 -2.83
N VAL A 68 -6.84 0.14 -1.65
CA VAL A 68 -6.25 1.26 -0.90
C VAL A 68 -4.80 0.97 -0.47
N LEU A 69 -4.45 -0.30 -0.22
CA LEU A 69 -3.11 -0.67 0.18
C LEU A 69 -2.08 -0.37 -0.92
N PRO A 70 -2.20 -0.94 -2.14
CA PRO A 70 -1.30 -0.59 -3.23
C PRO A 70 -1.48 0.85 -3.72
N PHE A 71 -2.64 1.48 -3.53
CA PHE A 71 -2.78 2.93 -3.76
C PHE A 71 -1.80 3.73 -2.89
N ASN A 72 -1.79 3.51 -1.58
CA ASN A 72 -0.89 4.22 -0.67
C ASN A 72 0.59 3.85 -0.87
N GLN A 73 0.88 2.62 -1.31
CA GLN A 73 2.23 2.26 -1.77
C GLN A 73 2.64 3.11 -2.99
N ALA A 74 1.75 3.26 -3.97
CA ALA A 74 2.01 4.10 -5.13
C ALA A 74 2.27 5.55 -4.73
N CYS A 75 1.50 6.12 -3.79
CA CYS A 75 1.75 7.46 -3.25
C CYS A 75 3.17 7.58 -2.67
N TYR A 76 3.59 6.64 -1.81
CA TYR A 76 4.95 6.63 -1.25
C TYR A 76 6.01 6.59 -2.35
N PHE A 77 5.86 5.72 -3.35
CA PHE A 77 6.82 5.61 -4.44
C PHE A 77 6.84 6.85 -5.33
N ALA A 78 5.69 7.51 -5.55
CA ALA A 78 5.61 8.77 -6.27
C ALA A 78 6.42 9.88 -5.57
N VAL A 79 6.20 10.07 -4.27
CA VAL A 79 6.85 11.15 -3.51
C VAL A 79 8.33 10.91 -3.18
N THR A 80 8.79 9.67 -3.36
CA THR A 80 10.20 9.25 -3.21
C THR A 80 10.92 9.04 -4.57
N GLY A 81 10.24 9.26 -5.70
CA GLY A 81 10.84 9.20 -7.03
C GLY A 81 11.06 7.80 -7.60
N GLN A 82 10.42 6.78 -7.02
CA GLN A 82 10.53 5.37 -7.44
C GLN A 82 9.48 5.03 -8.50
N LYS A 83 9.65 5.57 -9.72
CA LYS A 83 8.64 5.49 -10.80
C LYS A 83 8.16 4.07 -11.10
N GLU A 84 9.06 3.10 -11.29
CA GLU A 84 8.65 1.73 -11.65
C GLU A 84 7.81 1.05 -10.55
N SER A 85 8.21 1.19 -9.30
CA SER A 85 7.45 0.66 -8.15
C SER A 85 6.09 1.34 -8.01
N MET A 86 6.04 2.66 -8.25
CA MET A 86 4.78 3.41 -8.30
C MET A 86 3.85 2.82 -9.36
N LEU A 87 4.32 2.63 -10.60
CA LEU A 87 3.50 2.09 -11.69
C LEU A 87 2.99 0.67 -11.40
N GLN A 88 3.83 -0.19 -10.82
CA GLN A 88 3.41 -1.54 -10.40
C GLN A 88 2.31 -1.50 -9.34
N SER A 89 2.45 -0.63 -8.33
CA SER A 89 1.45 -0.44 -7.29
C SER A 89 0.13 0.14 -7.85
N ILE A 90 0.19 1.09 -8.79
CA ILE A 90 -1.01 1.62 -9.47
C ILE A 90 -1.76 0.49 -10.17
N ARG A 91 -1.09 -0.29 -11.03
CA ARG A 91 -1.71 -1.41 -11.75
C ARG A 91 -2.39 -2.38 -10.78
N ARG A 92 -1.69 -2.73 -9.69
CA ARG A 92 -2.24 -3.63 -8.67
C ARG A 92 -3.47 -3.05 -7.96
N SER A 93 -3.47 -1.75 -7.70
CA SER A 93 -4.62 -1.07 -7.09
C SER A 93 -5.82 -1.03 -8.04
N VAL A 94 -5.60 -0.76 -9.33
CA VAL A 94 -6.63 -0.78 -10.38
C VAL A 94 -7.20 -2.20 -10.57
N GLU A 95 -6.36 -3.23 -10.58
CA GLU A 95 -6.80 -4.64 -10.60
C GLU A 95 -7.72 -4.99 -9.43
N LEU A 96 -7.53 -4.37 -8.27
CA LEU A 96 -8.35 -4.55 -7.07
C LEU A 96 -9.57 -3.61 -7.01
N GLY A 97 -9.78 -2.79 -8.04
CA GLY A 97 -10.99 -1.98 -8.21
C GLY A 97 -10.84 -0.49 -7.88
N ALA A 98 -9.63 0.03 -7.65
CA ALA A 98 -9.42 1.48 -7.58
C ALA A 98 -9.71 2.11 -8.94
N LYS A 99 -10.35 3.28 -8.93
CA LYS A 99 -10.71 3.99 -10.16
C LYS A 99 -9.64 4.98 -10.57
N ALA A 100 -9.51 5.20 -11.88
CA ALA A 100 -8.53 6.14 -12.45
C ALA A 100 -8.65 7.58 -11.87
N ASP A 101 -9.86 8.05 -11.56
CA ASP A 101 -10.11 9.38 -10.99
C ASP A 101 -9.52 9.54 -9.57
N GLU A 102 -9.42 8.46 -8.79
CA GLU A 102 -8.76 8.49 -7.48
C GLU A 102 -7.29 8.91 -7.61
N PHE A 103 -6.57 8.36 -8.60
CA PHE A 103 -5.17 8.72 -8.88
C PHE A 103 -5.03 10.11 -9.52
N MET A 104 -5.97 10.50 -10.38
CA MET A 104 -5.94 11.82 -11.02
C MET A 104 -6.23 12.96 -10.03
N ASN A 105 -6.95 12.68 -8.94
CA ASN A 105 -7.28 13.64 -7.89
C ASN A 105 -6.22 13.70 -6.78
N GLU A 106 -5.42 12.64 -6.61
CA GLU A 106 -4.35 12.61 -5.62
C GLU A 106 -3.15 13.50 -6.05
N LYS A 107 -2.63 14.26 -5.09
CA LYS A 107 -1.58 15.27 -5.29
C LYS A 107 -0.20 14.65 -5.38
N ASP A 108 0.01 13.52 -4.71
CA ASP A 108 1.30 12.81 -4.75
C ASP A 108 1.69 12.41 -6.18
N PHE A 109 0.70 12.25 -7.08
CA PHE A 109 0.91 11.95 -8.49
C PHE A 109 0.99 13.17 -9.43
N ASP A 110 0.89 14.40 -8.93
CA ASP A 110 0.93 15.62 -9.76
C ASP A 110 2.06 15.63 -10.81
N PRO A 111 3.31 15.20 -10.50
CA PRO A 111 4.40 15.15 -11.48
C PRO A 111 4.16 14.15 -12.63
N PHE A 112 3.30 13.16 -12.45
CA PHE A 112 3.11 12.02 -13.34
C PHE A 112 1.79 12.07 -14.13
N LYS A 113 0.88 13.01 -13.85
CA LYS A 113 -0.46 13.04 -14.49
C LYS A 113 -0.46 13.19 -16.03
N LYS A 114 0.67 13.55 -16.63
CA LYS A 114 0.87 13.63 -18.09
C LYS A 114 1.85 12.58 -18.62
N ASP A 115 2.39 11.74 -17.75
CA ASP A 115 3.32 10.68 -18.10
C ASP A 115 2.55 9.54 -18.80
N PRO A 116 2.98 9.10 -19.99
CA PRO A 116 2.28 8.04 -20.72
C PRO A 116 2.19 6.72 -19.94
N ASP A 117 3.24 6.34 -19.21
CA ASP A 117 3.27 5.08 -18.47
C ASP A 117 2.31 5.13 -17.28
N PHE A 118 2.19 6.30 -16.65
CA PHE A 118 1.21 6.56 -15.60
C PHE A 118 -0.22 6.41 -16.15
N LEU A 119 -0.52 7.06 -17.27
CA LEU A 119 -1.84 6.97 -17.90
C LEU A 119 -2.18 5.55 -18.34
N GLU A 120 -1.20 4.81 -18.86
CA GLU A 120 -1.36 3.39 -19.20
C GLU A 120 -1.66 2.55 -17.94
N ALA A 121 -0.97 2.78 -16.83
CA ALA A 121 -1.16 2.05 -15.58
C ALA A 121 -2.57 2.23 -14.97
N LEU A 122 -3.28 3.32 -15.31
CA LEU A 122 -4.66 3.56 -14.85
C LEU A 122 -5.73 2.77 -15.63
N VAL A 123 -5.37 2.18 -16.77
CA VAL A 123 -6.30 1.41 -17.59
C VAL A 123 -6.37 -0.01 -17.04
N PRO A 124 -7.55 -0.49 -16.59
CA PRO A 124 -7.72 -1.89 -16.24
C PRO A 124 -7.35 -2.74 -17.45
N LYS A 125 -6.48 -3.73 -17.27
CA LYS A 125 -6.27 -4.72 -18.34
C LYS A 125 -7.61 -5.38 -18.59
N SER A 126 -8.17 -5.21 -19.78
CA SER A 126 -9.32 -5.97 -20.22
C SER A 126 -8.96 -7.44 -20.05
N GLU A 127 -9.70 -8.17 -19.22
CA GLU A 127 -9.66 -9.62 -19.28
C GLU A 127 -9.90 -10.00 -20.73
N ASP A 128 -8.99 -10.77 -21.32
CA ASP A 128 -9.30 -11.60 -22.47
C ASP A 128 -10.47 -12.48 -22.01
N LYS A 129 -11.70 -12.03 -22.27
CA LYS A 129 -12.92 -12.83 -22.14
C LYS A 129 -12.78 -13.95 -23.17
N LYS A 130 -12.17 -15.04 -22.74
CA LYS A 130 -12.10 -16.30 -23.48
C LYS A 130 -13.22 -17.21 -23.02
#